data_AF-W2MK77-F1
#
_entry.id   AF-W2MK77-F1
#
_cell.length_a   1.000
_cell.length_b   1.000
_cell.length_c   1.000
_cell.angle_alpha   90.00
_cell.angle_beta   90.00
_cell.angle_gamma   90.00
#
_symmetry.space_group_name_H-M   'P 1'
#
loop_
_entity.id
_entity.type
_entity.pdbx_description
1 polymer ?
#
loop_
_entity_poly.entity_id
_entity_poly.type
_entity_poly.pdbx_seq_one_letter_code
_entity_poly.pdbx_strand_id
1 'polypeptide(L)'
;MSTMQQAQVATRKRPAESTVEAPKRVKTEVRARPSLTELLSRKAATEPQLSLSQTSEDSDVPLARLAAQQKAKRAAELKSKTQQKQPRMQSKAHGKTTEQGDVVFELSSKRRITVRKWKGMKFVDIREFYDSNGEAKPGKKGISLSPDQWEKLYSFSDAITEAIELVEEDKVGIASLAGVPGCILRPDGDIRAIALPLSSKRRVTVRYFRNAVLIDIREFYEQDGVAKPGKKGISLSKYQWVALGDTADEITQAVDRL
;
A
#
# COMPACT_ATOMS: atom_id res chain seq x y z
N MET A 1 -10.45 26.05 -63.92
CA MET A 1 -10.74 24.92 -64.82
C MET A 1 -9.48 24.06 -64.85
N SER A 2 -9.44 22.99 -64.07
CA SER A 2 -9.77 21.62 -64.50
C SER A 2 -8.50 20.86 -64.86
N THR A 3 -8.03 20.04 -63.92
CA THR A 3 -7.29 18.79 -64.21
C THR A 3 -7.52 17.84 -63.04
N MET A 4 -8.49 16.95 -63.24
CA MET A 4 -8.70 15.77 -62.43
C MET A 4 -7.52 14.82 -62.66
N GLN A 5 -6.93 14.29 -61.59
CA GLN A 5 -6.19 13.04 -61.67
C GLN A 5 -6.59 12.15 -60.50
N GLN A 6 -7.35 11.12 -60.86
CA GLN A 6 -7.73 10.01 -59.99
C GLN A 6 -6.49 9.18 -59.65
N ALA A 7 -6.29 8.86 -58.39
CA ALA A 7 -5.35 7.84 -57.94
C ALA A 7 -6.12 6.72 -57.24
N GLN A 8 -5.72 5.49 -57.59
CA GLN A 8 -6.48 4.26 -57.51
C GLN A 8 -6.46 3.62 -56.11
N VAL A 9 -7.59 3.02 -55.73
CA VAL A 9 -7.78 2.22 -54.51
C VAL A 9 -7.09 0.87 -54.69
N ALA A 10 -6.04 0.63 -53.91
CA ALA A 10 -5.36 -0.67 -53.86
C ALA A 10 -6.03 -1.60 -52.83
N THR A 11 -7.00 -2.39 -53.27
CA THR A 11 -7.51 -3.56 -52.54
C THR A 11 -6.48 -4.68 -52.55
N ARG A 12 -5.85 -4.98 -51.40
CA ARG A 12 -5.09 -6.23 -51.21
C ARG A 12 -6.01 -7.33 -50.67
N LYS A 13 -6.16 -8.37 -51.50
CA LYS A 13 -6.84 -9.64 -51.24
C LYS A 13 -6.15 -10.42 -50.10
N ARG A 14 -6.96 -11.05 -49.24
CA ARG A 14 -6.54 -12.15 -48.32
C ARG A 14 -6.18 -13.39 -49.13
N PRO A 15 -5.11 -14.12 -48.78
CA PRO A 15 -5.01 -15.55 -49.05
C PRO A 15 -5.51 -16.37 -47.85
N ALA A 16 -6.09 -17.52 -48.17
CA ALA A 16 -6.74 -18.47 -47.28
C ALA A 16 -5.75 -19.40 -46.54
N GLU A 17 -6.29 -19.97 -45.46
CA GLU A 17 -5.90 -21.16 -44.68
C GLU A 17 -4.70 -22.01 -45.12
N SER A 18 -3.79 -22.20 -44.16
CA SER A 18 -3.05 -23.45 -43.99
C SER A 18 -3.09 -23.84 -42.51
N THR A 19 -3.86 -24.89 -42.23
CA THR A 19 -3.90 -25.61 -40.95
C THR A 19 -2.51 -26.15 -40.60
N VAL A 20 -1.96 -25.72 -39.46
CA VAL A 20 -0.79 -26.37 -38.86
C VAL A 20 -1.20 -26.88 -37.48
N GLU A 21 -1.12 -28.21 -37.40
CA GLU A 21 -1.52 -29.10 -36.34
C GLU A 21 -0.76 -28.81 -35.03
N ALA A 22 -1.51 -28.71 -33.93
CA ALA A 22 -0.96 -28.56 -32.59
C ALA A 22 -0.26 -29.85 -32.13
N PRO A 23 0.95 -29.79 -31.54
CA PRO A 23 1.57 -30.98 -30.98
C PRO A 23 0.81 -31.43 -29.72
N LYS A 24 0.24 -32.64 -29.79
CA LYS A 24 -0.40 -33.37 -28.68
C LYS A 24 0.59 -33.54 -27.53
N ARG A 25 0.33 -32.86 -26.40
CA ARG A 25 1.05 -33.06 -25.14
C ARG A 25 0.53 -34.33 -24.45
N VAL A 26 1.43 -35.26 -24.22
CA VAL A 26 1.24 -36.53 -23.50
C VAL A 26 0.66 -36.27 -22.10
N LYS A 27 -0.40 -37.02 -21.73
CA LYS A 27 -0.97 -37.04 -20.38
C LYS A 27 0.06 -37.62 -19.41
N THR A 28 0.65 -36.78 -18.58
CA THR A 28 1.36 -37.21 -17.36
C THR A 28 0.36 -37.13 -16.20
N GLU A 29 0.17 -38.26 -15.52
CA GLU A 29 -0.75 -38.39 -14.39
C GLU A 29 -0.44 -37.36 -13.29
N VAL A 30 -1.45 -36.59 -12.92
CA VAL A 30 -1.41 -35.68 -11.78
C VAL A 30 -1.53 -36.54 -10.51
N ARG A 31 -0.42 -36.85 -9.87
CA ARG A 31 -0.43 -37.43 -8.51
C ARG A 31 -0.98 -36.38 -7.56
N ALA A 32 -2.19 -36.61 -7.04
CA ALA A 32 -2.85 -35.72 -6.10
C ALA A 32 -1.98 -35.49 -4.85
N ARG A 33 -1.87 -34.23 -4.41
CA ARG A 33 -1.23 -33.89 -3.13
C ARG A 33 -2.15 -34.33 -1.99
N PRO A 34 -1.65 -35.08 -0.99
CA PRO A 34 -2.49 -35.57 0.10
C PRO A 34 -3.01 -34.41 0.94
N SER A 35 -4.22 -34.59 1.47
CA SER A 35 -4.91 -33.61 2.28
C SER A 35 -4.23 -33.40 3.63
N LEU A 36 -4.44 -32.23 4.24
CA LEU A 36 -3.90 -31.90 5.57
C LEU A 36 -4.38 -32.90 6.65
N THR A 37 -5.58 -33.47 6.45
CA THR A 37 -6.16 -34.52 7.29
C THR A 37 -5.40 -35.85 7.19
N GLU A 38 -4.92 -36.24 6.01
CA GLU A 38 -4.12 -37.46 5.83
C GLU A 38 -2.71 -37.35 6.43
N LEU A 39 -2.13 -36.14 6.46
CA LEU A 39 -0.84 -35.87 7.08
C LEU A 39 -0.90 -35.98 8.61
N LEU A 40 -2.02 -35.60 9.22
CA LEU A 40 -2.21 -35.67 10.67
C LEU A 40 -2.41 -37.12 11.16
N SER A 41 -3.11 -37.95 10.39
CA SER A 41 -3.34 -39.37 10.76
C SER A 41 -2.06 -40.21 10.73
N ARG A 42 -1.06 -39.86 9.92
CA ARG A 42 0.23 -40.57 9.90
C ARG A 42 1.12 -40.27 11.11
N LYS A 43 0.90 -39.16 11.80
CA LYS A 43 1.67 -38.78 13.00
C LYS A 43 1.14 -39.43 14.29
N ALA A 44 -0.05 -40.01 14.25
CA ALA A 44 -0.66 -40.74 15.36
C ALA A 44 -0.30 -42.25 15.40
N ALA A 45 0.38 -42.78 14.37
CA ALA A 45 0.69 -44.21 14.24
C ALA A 45 2.17 -44.55 14.54
N THR A 46 2.94 -43.61 15.11
CA THR A 46 4.33 -43.87 15.50
C THR A 46 4.59 -43.25 16.87
N GLU A 47 4.03 -43.88 17.89
CA GLU A 47 4.61 -43.84 19.24
C GLU A 47 4.89 -45.28 19.70
N PRO A 48 6.13 -45.61 20.09
CA PRO A 48 6.42 -46.88 20.72
C PRO A 48 5.87 -46.87 22.15
N GLN A 49 5.04 -47.88 22.46
CA GLN A 49 4.68 -48.26 23.82
C GLN A 49 5.92 -48.73 24.59
N LEU A 50 6.15 -48.17 25.79
CA LEU A 50 6.96 -48.82 26.82
C LEU A 50 6.16 -48.93 28.11
N SER A 51 6.12 -50.17 28.58
CA SER A 51 5.37 -50.74 29.69
C SER A 51 5.95 -50.43 31.07
N LEU A 52 5.07 -50.48 32.08
CA LEU A 52 5.32 -50.39 33.52
C LEU A 52 6.41 -51.35 34.03
N SER A 53 7.19 -50.92 35.04
CA SER A 53 7.18 -51.52 36.41
C SER A 53 8.14 -50.82 37.41
N GLN A 54 7.57 -50.51 38.60
CA GLN A 54 8.10 -50.60 39.98
C GLN A 54 9.48 -49.96 40.32
N THR A 55 9.62 -49.04 41.29
CA THR A 55 9.54 -49.24 42.75
C THR A 55 9.84 -47.92 43.51
N SER A 56 9.39 -47.88 44.77
CA SER A 56 9.91 -47.14 45.96
C SER A 56 9.87 -45.60 46.05
N GLU A 57 8.98 -45.15 46.94
CA GLU A 57 9.20 -44.30 48.13
C GLU A 57 10.03 -43.00 48.07
N ASP A 58 9.32 -41.93 48.45
CA ASP A 58 9.68 -40.87 49.40
C ASP A 58 9.93 -39.43 48.88
N SER A 59 9.18 -38.52 49.50
CA SER A 59 9.43 -37.08 49.68
C SER A 59 9.70 -36.19 48.45
N ASP A 60 8.70 -35.42 47.96
CA ASP A 60 9.01 -34.04 47.56
C ASP A 60 7.86 -33.02 47.44
N VAL A 61 8.29 -31.78 47.66
CA VAL A 61 7.57 -30.55 48.00
C VAL A 61 6.87 -29.91 46.77
N PRO A 62 5.74 -29.17 46.91
CA PRO A 62 4.90 -28.82 45.76
C PRO A 62 5.54 -27.84 44.76
N LEU A 63 5.85 -28.36 43.56
CA LEU A 63 6.35 -27.68 42.35
C LEU A 63 5.49 -26.47 41.89
N ALA A 64 4.30 -26.28 42.46
CA ALA A 64 3.39 -25.18 42.16
C ALA A 64 3.86 -23.80 42.70
N ARG A 65 4.74 -23.76 43.72
CA ARG A 65 5.14 -22.50 44.37
C ARG A 65 6.22 -21.72 43.59
N LEU A 66 7.09 -22.42 42.85
CA LEU A 66 8.17 -21.83 42.05
C LEU A 66 7.66 -21.19 40.74
N ALA A 67 6.64 -21.78 40.11
CA ALA A 67 6.04 -21.22 38.89
C ALA A 67 5.27 -19.91 39.14
N ALA A 68 4.68 -19.76 40.34
CA ALA A 68 3.96 -18.54 40.73
C ALA A 68 4.90 -17.35 41.02
N GLN A 69 6.10 -17.60 41.57
CA GLN A 69 7.08 -16.55 41.87
C GLN A 69 7.79 -16.01 40.61
N GLN A 70 7.96 -16.83 39.56
CA GLN A 70 8.55 -16.38 38.29
C GLN A 70 7.57 -15.53 37.46
N LYS A 71 6.26 -15.77 37.57
CA LYS A 71 5.21 -14.94 36.91
C LYS A 71 5.08 -13.55 37.54
N ALA A 72 5.30 -13.43 38.85
CA ALA A 72 5.25 -12.14 39.56
C ALA A 72 6.48 -11.25 39.27
N LYS A 73 7.68 -11.82 39.13
CA LYS A 73 8.90 -11.06 38.77
C LYS A 73 8.87 -10.51 37.34
N ARG A 74 8.35 -11.29 36.37
CA ARG A 74 8.23 -10.86 34.95
C ARG A 74 7.18 -9.77 34.74
N ALA A 75 6.15 -9.70 35.59
CA ALA A 75 5.13 -8.66 35.55
C ALA A 75 5.57 -7.34 36.24
N ALA A 76 6.51 -7.41 37.19
CA ALA A 76 7.10 -6.23 37.82
C ALA A 76 8.17 -5.57 36.93
N GLU A 77 8.91 -6.36 36.14
CA GLU A 77 9.94 -5.86 35.21
C GLU A 77 9.35 -5.22 33.92
N LEU A 78 8.09 -5.55 33.58
CA LEU A 78 7.36 -4.93 32.47
C LEU A 78 6.70 -3.57 32.83
N LYS A 79 6.64 -3.22 34.12
CA LYS A 79 6.02 -1.97 34.62
C LYS A 79 7.02 -0.85 34.92
N SER A 80 8.33 -1.11 34.90
CA SER A 80 9.38 -0.12 35.17
C SER A 80 10.03 0.52 33.93
N LYS A 81 9.60 0.18 32.71
CA LYS A 81 10.07 0.81 31.46
C LYS A 81 9.04 1.72 30.76
N THR A 82 7.92 2.03 31.41
CA THR A 82 6.83 2.85 30.83
C THR A 82 6.69 4.21 31.49
N GLN A 83 7.80 4.81 31.96
CA GLN A 83 7.79 6.21 32.35
C GLN A 83 8.94 6.96 31.66
N GLN A 84 8.55 8.05 31.02
CA GLN A 84 9.38 9.12 30.45
C GLN A 84 9.87 8.94 29.01
N LYS A 85 8.93 8.86 28.07
CA LYS A 85 8.90 9.83 26.96
C LYS A 85 7.47 10.29 26.77
N GLN A 86 7.13 11.39 27.44
CA GLN A 86 5.95 12.17 27.07
C GLN A 86 6.02 12.51 25.58
N PRO A 87 4.89 12.58 24.87
CA PRO A 87 4.90 13.15 23.53
C PRO A 87 5.32 14.61 23.70
N ARG A 88 6.56 14.93 23.34
CA ARG A 88 6.91 16.32 23.02
C ARG A 88 5.89 16.75 21.97
N MET A 89 5.08 17.75 22.30
CA MET A 89 4.35 18.52 21.31
C MET A 89 5.35 18.83 20.20
N GLN A 90 5.16 18.21 19.04
CA GLN A 90 6.11 18.29 17.96
C GLN A 90 6.16 19.75 17.53
N SER A 91 7.30 20.39 17.78
CA SER A 91 7.72 21.56 17.03
C SER A 91 7.49 21.25 15.55
N LYS A 92 6.82 22.16 14.81
CA LYS A 92 6.54 22.05 13.37
C LYS A 92 7.71 21.33 12.67
N ALA A 93 7.42 20.23 12.00
CA ALA A 93 8.43 19.30 11.51
C ALA A 93 9.15 19.89 10.29
N HIS A 94 10.16 20.73 10.55
CA HIS A 94 10.98 21.33 9.51
C HIS A 94 11.71 20.26 8.68
N GLY A 95 11.50 20.33 7.36
CA GLY A 95 12.16 19.46 6.39
C GLY A 95 13.69 19.52 6.51
N LYS A 96 14.35 18.36 6.41
CA LYS A 96 15.81 18.24 6.45
C LYS A 96 16.38 18.31 5.05
N THR A 97 17.27 19.27 4.80
CA THR A 97 18.01 19.37 3.54
C THR A 97 19.14 18.35 3.49
N THR A 98 19.25 17.60 2.39
CA THR A 98 20.34 16.65 2.14
C THR A 98 21.52 17.32 1.45
N GLU A 99 22.67 16.64 1.40
CA GLU A 99 23.85 17.09 0.65
C GLU A 99 23.58 17.27 -0.84
N GLN A 100 22.59 16.56 -1.41
CA GLN A 100 22.16 16.73 -2.80
C GLN A 100 21.25 17.94 -3.02
N GLY A 101 20.91 18.69 -1.97
CA GLY A 101 19.97 19.81 -2.02
C GLY A 101 18.50 19.39 -2.00
N ASP A 102 18.20 18.10 -1.80
CA ASP A 102 16.82 17.63 -1.65
C ASP A 102 16.29 17.97 -0.25
N VAL A 103 15.00 18.25 -0.11
CA VAL A 103 14.36 18.50 1.19
C VAL A 103 13.51 17.30 1.57
N VAL A 104 13.79 16.70 2.73
CA VAL A 104 13.15 15.47 3.19
C VAL A 104 12.29 15.73 4.43
N PHE A 105 11.03 15.35 4.33
CA PHE A 105 10.06 15.35 5.44
C PHE A 105 9.74 13.92 5.85
N GLU A 106 9.67 13.66 7.15
CA GLU A 106 9.35 12.34 7.68
C GLU A 106 7.84 12.24 7.91
N LEU A 107 7.18 11.31 7.21
CA LEU A 107 5.74 11.10 7.31
C LEU A 107 5.40 10.00 8.33
N SER A 108 6.26 8.99 8.41
CA SER A 108 6.25 7.94 9.43
C SER A 108 7.63 7.27 9.46
N SER A 109 7.88 6.37 10.40
CA SER A 109 9.16 5.64 10.50
C SER A 109 9.65 5.03 9.18
N LYS A 110 8.74 4.56 8.32
CA LYS A 110 9.06 3.93 7.03
C LYS A 110 8.57 4.73 5.82
N ARG A 111 8.16 5.99 5.98
CA ARG A 111 7.65 6.80 4.86
C ARG A 111 8.17 8.22 4.92
N ARG A 112 8.65 8.69 3.78
CA ARG A 112 9.22 10.03 3.65
C ARG A 112 8.63 10.72 2.43
N ILE A 113 8.63 12.04 2.51
CA ILE A 113 8.35 12.92 1.39
C ILE A 113 9.67 13.59 1.03
N THR A 114 10.04 13.56 -0.24
CA THR A 114 11.27 14.17 -0.72
C THR A 114 10.94 15.14 -1.82
N VAL A 115 11.24 16.41 -1.59
CA VAL A 115 11.20 17.45 -2.61
C VAL A 115 12.56 17.50 -3.25
N ARG A 116 12.63 17.20 -4.55
CA ARG A 116 13.89 17.04 -5.28
C ARG A 116 13.84 17.60 -6.68
N LYS A 117 15.02 17.87 -7.24
CA LYS A 117 15.20 18.27 -8.64
C LYS A 117 15.82 17.14 -9.45
N TRP A 118 15.16 16.72 -10.53
CA TRP A 118 15.64 15.69 -11.44
C TRP A 118 15.58 16.17 -12.88
N LYS A 119 16.73 16.23 -13.55
CA LYS A 119 16.86 16.70 -14.94
C LYS A 119 16.17 18.06 -15.17
N GLY A 120 16.36 19.00 -14.24
CA GLY A 120 15.76 20.33 -14.31
C GLY A 120 14.30 20.43 -13.86
N MET A 121 13.61 19.29 -13.68
CA MET A 121 12.22 19.26 -13.21
C MET A 121 12.14 19.04 -11.70
N LYS A 122 11.17 19.69 -11.04
CA LYS A 122 10.91 19.53 -9.61
C LYS A 122 9.91 18.40 -9.38
N PHE A 123 10.07 17.66 -8.29
CA PHE A 123 9.14 16.60 -7.90
C PHE A 123 8.94 16.53 -6.40
N VAL A 124 7.73 16.16 -5.99
CA VAL A 124 7.39 15.74 -4.63
C VAL A 124 7.24 14.22 -4.63
N ASP A 125 8.21 13.49 -4.08
CA ASP A 125 8.20 12.02 -4.00
C ASP A 125 7.67 11.56 -2.65
N ILE A 126 6.54 10.86 -2.63
CA ILE A 126 5.96 10.24 -1.43
C ILE A 126 6.29 8.74 -1.50
N ARG A 127 7.19 8.27 -0.63
CA ARG A 127 7.80 6.93 -0.78
C ARG A 127 7.89 6.15 0.51
N GLU A 128 7.64 4.84 0.41
CA GLU A 128 7.91 3.87 1.47
C GLU A 128 9.38 3.43 1.42
N PHE A 129 10.03 3.41 2.58
CA PHE A 129 11.40 2.96 2.78
C PHE A 129 11.39 1.61 3.48
N TYR A 130 12.41 0.81 3.22
CA TYR A 130 12.65 -0.45 3.90
C TYR A 130 14.06 -0.45 4.47
N ASP A 131 14.22 -1.18 5.57
CA ASP A 131 15.52 -1.31 6.23
C ASP A 131 16.30 -2.47 5.61
N SER A 132 17.54 -2.21 5.23
CA SER A 132 18.47 -3.20 4.71
C SER A 132 19.79 -3.03 5.45
N ASN A 133 20.12 -3.99 6.32
CA ASN A 133 21.34 -3.96 7.15
C ASN A 133 21.48 -2.70 8.01
N GLY A 134 20.37 -2.19 8.56
CA GLY A 134 20.34 -0.97 9.37
C GLY A 134 20.31 0.33 8.57
N GLU A 135 20.36 0.25 7.23
CA GLU A 135 20.27 1.40 6.33
C GLU A 135 18.87 1.50 5.73
N ALA A 136 18.24 2.68 5.81
CA ALA A 136 16.93 2.93 5.22
C ALA A 136 17.05 3.19 3.72
N LYS A 137 16.49 2.29 2.90
CA LYS A 137 16.53 2.36 1.43
C LYS A 137 15.15 2.65 0.83
N PRO A 138 15.08 3.43 -0.27
CA PRO A 138 13.82 3.71 -0.93
C PRO A 138 13.22 2.43 -1.54
N GLY A 139 11.96 2.16 -1.23
CA GLY A 139 11.23 1.01 -1.74
C GLY A 139 10.56 1.27 -3.09
N LYS A 140 9.94 0.21 -3.65
CA LYS A 140 9.17 0.29 -4.91
C LYS A 140 7.83 1.02 -4.76
N LYS A 141 7.23 0.99 -3.56
CA LYS A 141 5.97 1.66 -3.27
C LYS A 141 6.22 3.15 -3.06
N GLY A 142 5.55 3.96 -3.86
CA GLY A 142 5.71 5.40 -3.85
C GLY A 142 5.23 6.02 -5.15
N ILE A 143 5.08 7.33 -5.13
CA ILE A 143 4.69 8.13 -6.28
C ILE A 143 5.42 9.47 -6.26
N SER A 144 5.91 9.90 -7.41
CA SER A 144 6.57 11.19 -7.58
C SER A 144 5.66 12.13 -8.36
N LEU A 145 5.11 13.14 -7.70
CA LEU A 145 4.18 14.12 -8.24
C LEU A 145 4.94 15.31 -8.82
N SER A 146 4.47 15.87 -9.94
CA SER A 146 4.91 17.19 -10.41
C SER A 146 4.32 18.29 -9.52
N PRO A 147 4.83 19.54 -9.57
CA PRO A 147 4.28 20.66 -8.81
C PRO A 147 2.77 20.82 -9.02
N ASP A 148 2.29 20.80 -10.27
CA ASP A 148 0.86 20.93 -10.59
C ASP A 148 0.02 19.79 -9.99
N GLN A 149 0.56 18.56 -9.94
CA GLN A 149 -0.13 17.41 -9.36
C GLN A 149 -0.16 17.48 -7.83
N TRP A 150 0.88 18.03 -7.23
CA TRP A 150 0.96 18.30 -5.80
C TRP A 150 -0.04 19.38 -5.40
N GLU A 151 -0.04 20.52 -6.10
CA GLU A 151 -0.99 21.61 -5.90
C GLU A 151 -2.43 21.12 -6.06
N LYS A 152 -2.71 20.32 -7.10
CA LYS A 152 -4.04 19.75 -7.29
C LYS A 152 -4.44 18.78 -6.17
N LEU A 153 -3.51 17.94 -5.70
CA LEU A 153 -3.77 17.08 -4.54
C LEU A 153 -4.12 17.91 -3.30
N TYR A 154 -3.40 19.01 -3.07
CA TYR A 154 -3.62 19.89 -1.94
C TYR A 154 -4.92 20.70 -2.05
N SER A 155 -5.30 21.13 -3.26
CA SER A 155 -6.59 21.78 -3.51
C SER A 155 -7.80 20.87 -3.23
N PHE A 156 -7.58 19.55 -3.22
CA PHE A 156 -8.58 18.56 -2.85
C PHE A 156 -8.54 18.19 -1.36
N SER A 157 -7.75 18.86 -0.53
CA SER A 157 -7.58 18.50 0.89
C SER A 157 -8.90 18.41 1.65
N ASP A 158 -9.77 19.40 1.50
CA ASP A 158 -11.10 19.43 2.12
C ASP A 158 -11.99 18.29 1.57
N ALA A 159 -12.03 18.13 0.26
CA ALA A 159 -12.80 17.07 -0.40
C ALA A 159 -12.35 15.66 -0.01
N ILE A 160 -11.04 15.45 0.19
CA ILE A 160 -10.47 14.18 0.66
C ILE A 160 -10.84 13.95 2.12
N THR A 161 -10.84 15.00 2.95
CA THR A 161 -11.24 14.91 4.36
C THR A 161 -12.71 14.53 4.49
N GLU A 162 -13.60 15.19 3.75
CA GLU A 162 -15.02 14.80 3.67
C GLU A 162 -15.19 13.36 3.14
N ALA A 163 -14.45 12.99 2.09
CA ALA A 163 -14.47 11.62 1.57
C ALA A 163 -14.05 10.57 2.62
N ILE A 164 -13.09 10.90 3.49
CA ILE A 164 -12.63 10.00 4.56
C ILE A 164 -13.76 9.71 5.55
N GLU A 165 -14.56 10.70 5.90
CA GLU A 165 -15.73 10.56 6.79
C GLU A 165 -16.83 9.75 6.12
N LEU A 166 -17.21 10.13 4.89
CA LEU A 166 -18.26 9.44 4.12
C LEU A 166 -17.95 7.95 3.91
N VAL A 167 -16.69 7.62 3.61
CA VAL A 167 -16.24 6.24 3.39
C VAL A 167 -16.16 5.44 4.70
N GLU A 168 -15.77 6.09 5.81
CA GLU A 168 -15.75 5.46 7.12
C GLU A 168 -17.15 5.09 7.60
N GLU A 169 -18.09 6.02 7.47
CA GLU A 169 -19.48 5.87 7.91
C GLU A 169 -20.37 5.09 6.94
N ASP A 170 -19.84 4.67 5.78
CA ASP A 170 -20.59 3.97 4.73
C ASP A 170 -21.76 4.81 4.15
N LYS A 171 -21.51 6.11 3.96
CA LYS A 171 -22.50 7.10 3.50
C LYS A 171 -22.18 7.67 2.11
N VAL A 172 -21.49 6.92 1.25
CA VAL A 172 -21.17 7.36 -0.12
C VAL A 172 -22.42 7.40 -0.99
N GLY A 173 -23.01 8.58 -1.13
CA GLY A 173 -24.22 8.87 -1.89
C GLY A 173 -23.94 9.44 -3.28
N ILE A 174 -24.97 9.55 -4.11
CA ILE A 174 -24.89 10.09 -5.48
C ILE A 174 -24.57 11.60 -5.47
N ALA A 175 -25.01 12.31 -4.42
CA ALA A 175 -24.75 13.74 -4.25
C ALA A 175 -23.45 14.05 -3.50
N SER A 176 -22.72 13.03 -3.01
CA SER A 176 -21.47 13.23 -2.29
C SER A 176 -20.46 13.96 -3.17
N LEU A 177 -19.89 15.05 -2.67
CA LEU A 177 -18.87 15.85 -3.39
C LEU A 177 -19.31 16.32 -4.79
N ALA A 178 -20.61 16.57 -5.01
CA ALA A 178 -21.13 16.99 -6.32
C ALA A 178 -20.53 18.31 -6.85
N GLY A 179 -20.00 19.16 -5.97
CA GLY A 179 -19.29 20.40 -6.33
C GLY A 179 -17.81 20.20 -6.69
N VAL A 180 -17.25 19.00 -6.52
CA VAL A 180 -15.82 18.75 -6.71
C VAL A 180 -15.53 18.33 -8.15
N PRO A 181 -14.71 19.09 -8.90
CA PRO A 181 -14.46 18.81 -10.31
C PRO A 181 -13.86 17.43 -10.56
N GLY A 182 -14.52 16.64 -11.42
CA GLY A 182 -14.04 15.33 -11.83
C GLY A 182 -14.12 14.26 -10.75
N CYS A 183 -14.89 14.48 -9.68
CA CYS A 183 -15.15 13.46 -8.67
C CYS A 183 -15.73 12.18 -9.29
N ILE A 184 -15.13 11.04 -8.97
CA ILE A 184 -15.56 9.72 -9.43
C ILE A 184 -16.11 8.98 -8.21
N LEU A 185 -17.44 8.88 -8.14
CA LEU A 185 -18.11 8.09 -7.13
C LEU A 185 -18.03 6.61 -7.48
N ARG A 186 -17.78 5.79 -6.46
CA ARG A 186 -17.76 4.33 -6.56
C ARG A 186 -16.86 3.81 -7.70
N PRO A 187 -15.59 4.24 -7.76
CA PRO A 187 -14.67 3.84 -8.82
C PRO A 187 -14.55 2.32 -8.88
N ASP A 188 -14.53 1.77 -10.09
CA ASP A 188 -14.41 0.32 -10.34
C ASP A 188 -15.51 -0.53 -9.66
N GLY A 189 -16.66 0.08 -9.33
CA GLY A 189 -17.78 -0.56 -8.63
C GLY A 189 -17.61 -0.66 -7.11
N ASP A 190 -16.54 -0.10 -6.54
CA ASP A 190 -16.33 -0.09 -5.08
C ASP A 190 -17.28 0.91 -4.43
N ILE A 191 -18.38 0.40 -3.85
CA ILE A 191 -19.43 1.21 -3.23
C ILE A 191 -18.93 2.09 -2.07
N ARG A 192 -17.80 1.74 -1.46
CA ARG A 192 -17.17 2.46 -0.34
C ARG A 192 -15.87 3.12 -0.77
N ALA A 193 -15.89 3.75 -1.95
CA ALA A 193 -14.78 4.53 -2.44
C ALA A 193 -15.21 5.79 -3.21
N ILE A 194 -14.35 6.80 -3.14
CA ILE A 194 -14.46 8.06 -3.89
C ILE A 194 -13.06 8.36 -4.45
N ALA A 195 -12.97 8.71 -5.74
CA ALA A 195 -11.71 9.07 -6.37
C ALA A 195 -11.72 10.48 -6.96
N LEU A 196 -10.59 11.18 -6.85
CA LEU A 196 -10.38 12.52 -7.39
C LEU A 196 -9.18 12.52 -8.35
N PRO A 197 -9.32 13.03 -9.59
CA PRO A 197 -8.28 12.96 -10.62
C PRO A 197 -7.20 14.03 -10.43
N LEU A 198 -5.96 13.61 -10.27
CA LEU A 198 -4.78 14.50 -10.24
C LEU A 198 -4.26 14.81 -11.64
N SER A 199 -4.40 13.86 -12.57
CA SER A 199 -4.12 14.01 -14.00
C SER A 199 -4.88 12.96 -14.81
N SER A 200 -4.65 12.87 -16.12
CA SER A 200 -5.26 11.82 -16.96
C SER A 200 -4.93 10.40 -16.51
N LYS A 201 -3.76 10.20 -15.89
CA LYS A 201 -3.25 8.88 -15.47
C LYS A 201 -3.01 8.76 -13.98
N ARG A 202 -3.42 9.74 -13.16
CA ARG A 202 -3.19 9.71 -11.71
C ARG A 202 -4.44 10.17 -10.98
N ARG A 203 -4.81 9.44 -9.94
CA ARG A 203 -5.90 9.82 -9.04
C ARG A 203 -5.53 9.51 -7.60
N VAL A 204 -6.14 10.26 -6.70
CA VAL A 204 -6.26 9.88 -5.30
C VAL A 204 -7.58 9.15 -5.12
N THR A 205 -7.62 8.08 -4.33
CA THR A 205 -8.82 7.29 -4.05
C THR A 205 -8.92 7.06 -2.56
N VAL A 206 -9.97 7.58 -1.95
CA VAL A 206 -10.33 7.25 -0.56
C VAL A 206 -11.20 6.02 -0.60
N ARG A 207 -10.82 4.95 0.10
CA ARG A 207 -11.55 3.67 0.09
C ARG A 207 -11.55 2.99 1.46
N TYR A 208 -12.58 2.19 1.73
CA TYR A 208 -12.61 1.30 2.88
C TYR A 208 -12.01 -0.07 2.51
N PHE A 209 -11.01 -0.54 3.27
CA PHE A 209 -10.34 -1.82 3.03
C PHE A 209 -9.89 -2.46 4.34
N ARG A 210 -10.25 -3.74 4.56
CA ARG A 210 -9.84 -4.53 5.75
C ARG A 210 -10.00 -3.76 7.06
N ASN A 211 -11.16 -3.13 7.25
CA ASN A 211 -11.51 -2.34 8.43
C ASN A 211 -10.73 -1.04 8.63
N ALA A 212 -10.17 -0.47 7.57
CA ALA A 212 -9.50 0.81 7.61
C ALA A 212 -9.85 1.65 6.38
N VAL A 213 -9.91 2.97 6.56
CA VAL A 213 -9.92 3.91 5.42
C VAL A 213 -8.49 4.12 4.95
N LEU A 214 -8.28 3.99 3.65
CA LEU A 214 -7.00 4.22 2.99
C LEU A 214 -7.15 5.32 1.94
N ILE A 215 -6.12 6.16 1.86
CA ILE A 215 -6.00 7.23 0.88
C ILE A 215 -4.92 6.79 -0.13
N ASP A 216 -5.38 6.27 -1.27
CA ASP A 216 -4.56 5.69 -2.32
C ASP A 216 -4.18 6.74 -3.37
N ILE A 217 -2.93 7.17 -3.40
CA ILE A 217 -2.40 8.06 -4.45
C ILE A 217 -1.69 7.17 -5.49
N ARG A 218 -2.25 7.04 -6.70
CA ARG A 218 -1.83 6.00 -7.64
C ARG A 218 -1.84 6.43 -9.11
N GLU A 219 -0.87 5.92 -9.87
CA GLU A 219 -0.83 6.00 -11.32
C GLU A 219 -1.61 4.83 -11.94
N PHE A 220 -2.39 5.14 -12.97
CA PHE A 220 -3.24 4.25 -13.73
C PHE A 220 -2.67 4.08 -15.14
N TYR A 221 -2.94 2.92 -15.73
CA TYR A 221 -2.63 2.64 -17.12
C TYR A 221 -3.91 2.22 -17.82
N GLU A 222 -3.96 2.43 -19.12
CA GLU A 222 -5.09 2.01 -19.95
C GLU A 222 -4.81 0.63 -20.52
N GLN A 223 -5.79 -0.26 -20.44
CA GLN A 223 -5.77 -1.55 -21.08
C GLN A 223 -7.18 -1.81 -21.63
N ASP A 224 -7.30 -2.02 -22.93
CA ASP A 224 -8.58 -2.27 -23.61
C ASP A 224 -9.61 -1.14 -23.38
N GLY A 225 -9.15 0.11 -23.31
CA GLY A 225 -9.99 1.28 -23.02
C GLY A 225 -10.39 1.44 -21.55
N VAL A 226 -9.97 0.53 -20.66
CA VAL A 226 -10.27 0.56 -19.23
C VAL A 226 -9.04 1.03 -18.44
N ALA A 227 -9.22 2.04 -17.59
CA ALA A 227 -8.18 2.50 -16.68
C ALA A 227 -8.00 1.50 -15.52
N LYS A 228 -6.80 0.94 -15.39
CA LYS A 228 -6.43 -0.03 -14.35
C LYS A 228 -5.38 0.53 -13.40
N PRO A 229 -5.44 0.17 -12.10
CA PRO A 229 -4.47 0.65 -11.12
C PRO A 229 -3.06 0.09 -11.41
N GLY A 230 -2.08 0.97 -11.56
CA GLY A 230 -0.68 0.60 -11.76
C GLY A 230 0.07 0.27 -10.46
N LYS A 231 1.30 -0.22 -10.59
CA LYS A 231 2.18 -0.54 -9.44
C LYS A 231 2.74 0.71 -8.74
N LYS A 232 2.83 1.84 -9.45
CA LYS A 232 3.32 3.12 -8.91
C LYS A 232 2.21 3.80 -8.12
N GLY A 233 2.43 3.96 -6.83
CA GLY A 233 1.45 4.51 -5.92
C GLY A 233 1.76 4.18 -4.48
N ILE A 234 1.09 4.87 -3.58
CA ILE A 234 1.18 4.66 -2.14
C ILE A 234 -0.21 4.78 -1.52
N SER A 235 -0.45 3.99 -0.48
CA SER A 235 -1.71 3.95 0.27
C SER A 235 -1.45 4.49 1.67
N LEU A 236 -1.93 5.70 1.98
CA LEU A 236 -1.75 6.35 3.27
C LEU A 236 -2.89 5.98 4.23
N SER A 237 -2.58 5.85 5.52
CA SER A 237 -3.60 5.82 6.56
C SER A 237 -4.15 7.22 6.84
N LYS A 238 -5.26 7.32 7.57
CA LYS A 238 -5.81 8.62 8.04
C LYS A 238 -4.76 9.47 8.76
N TYR A 239 -4.02 8.87 9.70
CA TYR A 239 -2.96 9.57 10.43
C TYR A 239 -1.84 10.10 9.53
N GLN A 240 -1.46 9.32 8.51
CA GLN A 240 -0.47 9.74 7.53
C GLN A 240 -1.00 10.82 6.59
N TRP A 241 -2.29 10.81 6.27
CA TRP A 241 -2.92 11.88 5.50
C TRP A 241 -2.92 13.20 6.28
N VAL A 242 -3.29 13.17 7.57
CA VAL A 242 -3.24 14.35 8.44
C VAL A 242 -1.82 14.89 8.55
N ALA A 243 -0.83 14.04 8.81
CA ALA A 243 0.58 14.45 8.87
C ALA A 243 1.11 15.01 7.54
N LEU A 244 0.59 14.54 6.40
CA LEU A 244 0.89 15.13 5.09
C LEU A 244 0.30 16.54 4.97
N GLY A 245 -0.93 16.74 5.45
CA GLY A 245 -1.59 18.06 5.50
C GLY A 245 -0.84 19.05 6.39
N ASP A 246 -0.45 18.64 7.59
CA ASP A 246 0.28 19.49 8.55
C ASP A 246 1.63 19.97 8.03
N THR A 247 2.24 19.24 7.09
CA THR A 247 3.53 19.56 6.48
C THR A 247 3.41 20.18 5.08
N ALA A 248 2.19 20.32 4.55
CA ALA A 248 1.95 20.69 3.16
C ALA A 248 2.49 22.08 2.79
N ASP A 249 2.36 23.06 3.69
CA ASP A 249 2.88 24.42 3.47
C ASP A 249 4.41 24.42 3.32
N GLU A 250 5.10 23.65 4.17
CA GLU A 250 6.56 23.54 4.13
C GLU A 250 7.04 22.80 2.88
N ILE A 251 6.31 21.76 2.45
CA ILE A 251 6.58 21.05 1.20
C ILE A 251 6.43 22.01 0.02
N THR A 252 5.36 22.81 0.00
CA THR A 252 5.09 23.78 -1.07
C THR A 252 6.19 24.84 -1.13
N GLN A 253 6.58 25.41 0.02
CA GLN A 253 7.72 26.32 0.10
C GLN A 253 9.03 25.67 -0.38
N ALA A 254 9.25 24.39 -0.08
CA ALA A 254 10.43 23.67 -0.55
C ALA A 254 10.41 23.47 -2.08
N VAL A 255 9.24 23.23 -2.67
CA VAL A 255 9.08 23.17 -4.14
C VAL A 255 9.43 24.51 -4.76
N ASP A 256 8.97 25.62 -4.19
CA ASP A 256 9.22 26.95 -4.75
C ASP A 256 10.70 27.34 -4.73
N ARG A 257 11.46 26.86 -3.73
CA ARG A 257 12.89 27.16 -3.54
C ARG A 257 13.86 26.41 -4.48
N LEU A 258 13.46 25.28 -5.08
CA LEU A 258 14.33 24.47 -5.97
C LEU A 258 14.43 25.00 -7.42
#